data_AF-A0AAD7T467-F1
#
_entry.id   AF-A0AAD7T467-F1
#
_cell.length_a   1.000
_cell.length_b   1.000
_cell.length_c   1.000
_cell.angle_alpha   90.00
_cell.angle_beta   90.00
_cell.angle_gamma   90.00
#
_symmetry.space_group_name_H-M   'P 1'
#
loop_
_entity.id
_entity.type
_entity.pdbx_description
1 polymer ?
#
loop_
_entity_poly.entity_id
_entity_poly.type
_entity_poly.pdbx_seq_one_letter_code
_entity_poly.pdbx_strand_id
1 'polypeptide(L)'
;MILHAAHAAEEGYSAVVVTADDTDVLLLCMAFSANISCPLFQNCGTKNRVRYLDITKLRQALGDCVCNALIGMHAYTGCDTLSAFAGRGKLRALKLIMRSEHFQEVFCKLGQSWELAMDLFKKLQAFTCKLYTASTTTEDINTARHQLFCTQRGELESSQLPPCEDCLFMHAMRANYQAGIWRANLQQHPHVPSKVEHGWARNDDGQLTVEWMRGSPAPEAVLQLLSCNCSRRCKLPECQCMSSGLKCTNLCKLQTCDNQPQEEDLGMMITEADLTDSETKD
;
A
#
# COMPACT_ATOMS: atom_id res chain seq x y z
N MET A 1 -11.46 -21.26 2.99
CA MET A 1 -10.62 -21.95 4.00
C MET A 1 -11.13 -21.71 5.41
N ILE A 2 -11.12 -20.46 5.90
CA ILE A 2 -11.57 -20.15 7.28
C ILE A 2 -13.05 -20.48 7.49
N LEU A 3 -13.92 -20.19 6.52
CA LEU A 3 -15.32 -20.62 6.56
C LEU A 3 -15.49 -22.14 6.78
N HIS A 4 -14.68 -22.96 6.12
CA HIS A 4 -14.73 -24.42 6.31
C HIS A 4 -14.20 -24.85 7.68
N ALA A 5 -13.21 -24.13 8.23
CA ALA A 5 -12.74 -24.37 9.59
C ALA A 5 -13.83 -24.04 10.62
N ALA A 6 -14.56 -22.94 10.42
CA ALA A 6 -15.72 -22.59 11.24
C ALA A 6 -16.82 -23.67 11.14
N HIS A 7 -17.18 -24.08 9.92
CA HIS A 7 -18.17 -25.14 9.71
C HIS A 7 -17.77 -26.47 10.38
N ALA A 8 -16.50 -26.90 10.26
CA ALA A 8 -16.03 -28.09 10.97
C ALA A 8 -16.12 -27.94 12.50
N ALA A 9 -15.87 -26.75 13.03
CA ALA A 9 -16.05 -26.51 14.47
C ALA A 9 -17.54 -26.61 14.88
N GLU A 10 -18.46 -26.12 14.04
CA GLU A 10 -19.91 -26.21 14.24
C GLU A 10 -20.44 -27.65 14.17
N GLU A 11 -19.86 -28.48 13.30
CA GLU A 11 -20.15 -29.92 13.19
C GLU A 11 -19.60 -30.74 14.39
N GLY A 12 -18.95 -30.08 15.36
CA GLY A 12 -18.51 -30.70 16.61
C GLY A 12 -17.14 -31.38 16.55
N TYR A 13 -16.32 -31.07 15.53
CA TYR A 13 -14.94 -31.54 15.50
C TYR A 13 -14.12 -30.91 16.62
N SER A 14 -13.26 -31.70 17.27
CA SER A 14 -12.50 -31.28 18.45
C SER A 14 -11.33 -30.35 18.14
N ALA A 15 -10.87 -30.30 16.89
CA ALA A 15 -9.86 -29.39 16.39
C ALA A 15 -9.87 -29.34 14.86
N VAL A 16 -9.35 -28.26 14.30
CA VAL A 16 -9.12 -28.11 12.86
C VAL A 16 -7.65 -27.90 12.56
N VAL A 17 -7.14 -28.63 11.56
CA VAL A 17 -5.79 -28.45 11.03
C VAL A 17 -5.89 -27.88 9.61
N VAL A 18 -5.36 -26.68 9.43
CA VAL A 18 -5.19 -26.05 8.12
C VAL A 18 -3.83 -26.44 7.58
N THR A 19 -3.77 -27.10 6.42
CA THR A 19 -2.50 -27.48 5.79
C THR A 19 -2.11 -26.44 4.75
N ALA A 20 -1.12 -25.62 5.08
CA ALA A 20 -0.59 -24.57 4.21
C ALA A 20 0.80 -24.12 4.68
N ASP A 21 1.68 -23.86 3.73
CA ASP A 21 3.01 -23.29 4.00
C ASP A 21 3.05 -21.76 3.91
N ASP A 22 1.96 -21.14 3.44
CA ASP A 22 1.90 -19.71 3.21
C ASP A 22 1.66 -18.90 4.49
N THR A 23 2.26 -17.73 4.54
CA THR A 23 2.14 -16.77 5.64
C THR A 23 0.77 -16.11 5.65
N ASP A 24 0.17 -15.84 4.50
CA ASP A 24 -1.17 -15.22 4.44
C ASP A 24 -2.23 -16.10 5.14
N VAL A 25 -2.15 -17.42 4.98
CA VAL A 25 -2.97 -18.42 5.66
C VAL A 25 -2.77 -18.35 7.17
N LEU A 26 -1.52 -18.27 7.64
CA LEU A 26 -1.22 -18.13 9.07
C LEU A 26 -1.90 -16.91 9.67
N LEU A 27 -1.79 -15.77 9.00
CA LEU A 27 -2.35 -14.51 9.49
C LEU A 27 -3.89 -14.55 9.50
N LEU A 28 -4.51 -15.17 8.49
CA LEU A 28 -5.96 -15.41 8.47
C LEU A 28 -6.38 -16.32 9.64
N CYS A 29 -5.69 -17.44 9.85
CA CYS A 29 -5.95 -18.33 10.97
C CYS A 29 -5.86 -17.60 12.32
N MET A 30 -4.81 -16.80 12.52
CA MET A 30 -4.62 -16.02 13.75
C MET A 30 -5.69 -14.96 13.96
N ALA A 31 -6.12 -14.27 12.89
CA ALA A 31 -7.13 -13.23 12.97
C ALA A 31 -8.52 -13.80 13.31
N PHE A 32 -8.87 -14.97 12.75
CA PHE A 32 -10.21 -15.56 12.89
C PHE A 32 -10.31 -16.67 13.95
N SER A 33 -9.22 -17.06 14.61
CA SER A 33 -9.29 -18.17 15.59
C SER A 33 -10.25 -17.91 16.75
N ALA A 34 -10.50 -16.64 17.12
CA ALA A 34 -11.51 -16.29 18.13
C ALA A 34 -12.95 -16.50 17.65
N ASN A 35 -13.17 -16.58 16.33
CA ASN A 35 -14.48 -16.87 15.73
C ASN A 35 -14.71 -18.38 15.51
N ILE A 36 -13.72 -19.22 15.81
CA ILE A 36 -13.79 -20.67 15.62
C ILE A 36 -13.83 -21.30 17.01
N SER A 37 -14.87 -22.07 17.30
CA SER A 37 -15.14 -22.62 18.64
C SER A 37 -14.19 -23.75 19.07
N CYS A 38 -13.43 -24.32 18.13
CA CYS A 38 -12.45 -25.36 18.39
C CYS A 38 -11.00 -24.86 18.18
N PRO A 39 -10.01 -25.51 18.81
CA PRO A 39 -8.60 -25.25 18.56
C PRO A 39 -8.23 -25.33 17.07
N LEU A 40 -7.49 -24.32 16.61
CA LEU A 40 -7.00 -24.23 15.24
C LEU A 40 -5.48 -24.46 15.21
N PHE A 41 -5.04 -25.29 14.27
CA PHE A 41 -3.64 -25.56 14.01
C PHE A 41 -3.31 -25.27 12.55
N GLN A 42 -2.09 -24.82 12.29
CA GLN A 42 -1.54 -24.81 10.93
C GLN A 42 -0.44 -25.84 10.81
N ASN A 43 -0.57 -26.72 9.83
CA ASN A 43 0.48 -27.63 9.42
C ASN A 43 1.37 -26.94 8.37
N CYS A 44 2.64 -26.70 8.72
CA CYS A 44 3.66 -26.16 7.84
C CYS A 44 4.88 -27.09 7.76
N GLY A 45 5.52 -27.13 6.60
CA GLY A 45 6.78 -27.82 6.33
C GLY A 45 6.64 -28.93 5.30
N THR A 46 7.77 -29.29 4.68
CA THR A 46 7.83 -30.30 3.63
C THR A 46 8.42 -31.61 4.13
N LYS A 47 7.87 -32.73 3.62
CA LYS A 47 8.37 -34.10 3.82
C LYS A 47 8.62 -34.44 5.30
N ASN A 48 9.88 -34.45 5.73
CA ASN A 48 10.29 -34.93 7.04
C ASN A 48 10.37 -33.83 8.12
N ARG A 49 9.96 -32.59 7.81
CA ARG A 49 9.99 -31.45 8.75
C ARG A 49 8.62 -30.80 8.91
N VAL A 50 7.60 -31.63 9.13
CA VAL A 50 6.25 -31.20 9.46
C VAL A 50 6.23 -30.55 10.84
N ARG A 51 5.61 -29.38 10.96
CA ARG A 51 5.40 -28.65 12.21
C ARG A 51 3.94 -28.23 12.30
N TYR A 52 3.35 -28.43 13.48
CA TYR A 52 2.03 -27.93 13.81
C TYR A 52 2.17 -26.67 14.65
N LEU A 53 1.73 -25.55 14.09
CA LEU A 53 1.62 -24.28 14.79
C LEU A 53 0.27 -24.24 15.50
N ASP A 54 0.29 -24.12 16.82
CA ASP A 54 -0.91 -23.93 17.64
C ASP A 54 -1.35 -22.46 17.57
N ILE A 55 -2.37 -22.20 16.76
CA ILE A 55 -2.85 -20.84 16.48
C ILE A 55 -3.45 -20.22 17.73
N THR A 56 -4.13 -21.02 18.55
CA THR A 56 -4.71 -20.57 19.82
C THR A 56 -3.62 -20.05 20.76
N LYS A 57 -2.51 -20.78 20.90
CA LYS A 57 -1.36 -20.32 21.70
C LYS A 57 -0.69 -19.08 21.11
N LEU A 58 -0.53 -19.02 19.78
CA LEU A 58 0.04 -17.84 19.13
C LEU A 58 -0.81 -16.59 19.39
N ARG A 59 -2.14 -16.73 19.32
CA ARG A 59 -3.06 -15.64 19.62
C ARG A 59 -2.98 -15.21 21.08
N GLN A 60 -2.95 -16.16 22.02
CA GLN A 60 -2.76 -15.85 23.44
C GLN A 60 -1.45 -15.10 23.71
N ALA A 61 -0.37 -15.45 23.00
CA ALA A 61 0.93 -14.81 23.15
C ALA A 61 0.99 -13.40 22.55
N LEU A 62 0.31 -13.15 21.43
CA LEU A 62 0.35 -11.84 20.74
C LEU A 62 -0.77 -10.88 21.17
N GLY A 63 -1.89 -11.42 21.66
CA GLY A 63 -3.10 -10.66 21.97
C GLY A 63 -4.03 -10.43 20.77
N ASP A 64 -5.31 -10.20 21.08
CA ASP A 64 -6.38 -10.07 20.09
C ASP A 64 -6.18 -8.87 19.16
N CYS A 65 -5.81 -7.72 19.70
CA CYS A 65 -5.63 -6.49 18.93
C CYS A 65 -4.55 -6.66 17.86
N VAL A 66 -3.41 -7.27 18.21
CA VAL A 66 -2.33 -7.54 17.24
C VAL A 66 -2.83 -8.52 16.19
N CYS A 67 -3.44 -9.64 16.58
CA CYS A 67 -3.92 -10.65 15.63
C CYS A 67 -4.95 -10.08 14.63
N ASN A 68 -5.88 -9.25 15.10
CA ASN A 68 -6.89 -8.61 14.24
C ASN A 68 -6.28 -7.55 13.32
N ALA A 69 -5.18 -6.90 13.74
CA ALA A 69 -4.43 -5.93 12.94
C ALA A 69 -3.58 -6.60 11.84
N LEU A 70 -3.24 -7.88 11.97
CA LEU A 70 -2.38 -8.58 10.99
C LEU A 70 -2.97 -8.59 9.57
N ILE A 71 -4.30 -8.68 9.43
CA ILE A 71 -4.97 -8.65 8.12
C ILE A 71 -4.66 -7.33 7.39
N GLY A 72 -4.95 -6.19 8.05
CA GLY A 72 -4.71 -4.88 7.47
C GLY A 72 -3.22 -4.61 7.26
N MET A 73 -2.38 -4.95 8.23
CA MET A 73 -0.93 -4.74 8.13
C MET A 73 -0.31 -5.53 6.99
N HIS A 74 -0.71 -6.78 6.80
CA HIS A 74 -0.17 -7.61 5.72
C HIS A 74 -0.61 -7.10 4.34
N ALA A 75 -1.89 -6.74 4.18
CA ALA A 75 -2.37 -6.15 2.92
C ALA A 75 -1.60 -4.85 2.60
N TYR A 76 -1.46 -3.98 3.60
CA TYR A 76 -0.83 -2.67 3.43
C TYR A 76 0.68 -2.74 3.18
N THR A 77 1.38 -3.72 3.75
CA THR A 77 2.85 -3.82 3.61
C THR A 77 3.30 -4.67 2.43
N GLY A 78 2.34 -5.21 1.67
CA GLY A 78 2.54 -5.96 0.43
C GLY A 78 2.13 -7.42 0.57
N CYS A 79 1.42 -7.92 -0.43
CA CYS A 79 0.98 -9.31 -0.57
C CYS A 79 0.98 -9.68 -2.06
N ASP A 80 0.51 -10.86 -2.43
CA ASP A 80 0.57 -11.31 -3.83
C ASP A 80 -0.17 -10.39 -4.81
N THR A 81 -1.18 -9.66 -4.33
CA THR A 81 -1.96 -8.72 -5.14
C THR A 81 -1.48 -7.27 -5.04
N LEU A 82 -0.54 -6.95 -4.14
CA LEU A 82 -0.15 -5.58 -3.81
C LEU A 82 1.37 -5.42 -3.69
N SER A 83 1.88 -4.30 -4.20
CA SER A 83 3.29 -3.93 -4.05
C SER A 83 3.71 -3.81 -2.59
N ALA A 84 5.00 -4.02 -2.33
CA ALA A 84 5.61 -3.79 -1.03
C ALA A 84 6.42 -2.48 -1.02
N PHE A 85 6.61 -1.93 0.18
CA PHE A 85 7.52 -0.79 0.39
C PHE A 85 8.98 -1.26 0.26
N ALA A 86 9.72 -0.72 -0.70
CA ALA A 86 11.09 -1.14 -0.99
C ALA A 86 12.00 -0.97 0.24
N GLY A 87 12.71 -2.06 0.60
CA GLY A 87 13.58 -2.10 1.78
C GLY A 87 12.86 -1.98 3.13
N ARG A 88 11.52 -2.03 3.18
CA ARG A 88 10.72 -1.96 4.42
C ARG A 88 9.94 -3.26 4.63
N GLY A 89 10.63 -4.28 5.13
CA GLY A 89 10.05 -5.62 5.32
C GLY A 89 8.95 -5.70 6.39
N LYS A 90 8.08 -6.70 6.27
CA LYS A 90 6.94 -7.00 7.18
C LYS A 90 7.34 -7.11 8.65
N LEU A 91 8.54 -7.60 8.95
CA LEU A 91 9.04 -7.67 10.32
C LEU A 91 9.15 -6.29 10.99
N ARG A 92 9.52 -5.24 10.22
CA ARG A 92 9.60 -3.87 10.74
C ARG A 92 8.19 -3.34 11.03
N ALA A 93 7.25 -3.57 10.13
CA ALA A 93 5.85 -3.22 10.32
C ALA A 93 5.24 -3.93 11.53
N LEU A 94 5.50 -5.24 11.68
CA LEU A 94 5.05 -6.02 12.84
C LEU A 94 5.59 -5.44 14.15
N LYS A 95 6.87 -5.11 14.22
CA LYS A 95 7.47 -4.46 15.41
C LYS A 95 6.84 -3.11 15.74
N LEU A 96 6.40 -2.35 14.74
CA LEU A 96 5.70 -1.08 14.95
C LEU A 96 4.30 -1.30 15.55
N ILE A 97 3.50 -2.21 14.99
CA ILE A 97 2.16 -2.49 15.53
C ILE A 97 2.23 -3.11 16.93
N MET A 98 3.21 -3.98 17.20
CA MET A 98 3.38 -4.60 18.53
C MET A 98 3.70 -3.58 19.63
N ARG A 99 4.16 -2.38 19.28
CA ARG A 99 4.55 -1.32 20.23
C ARG A 99 3.56 -0.16 20.28
N SER A 100 2.48 -0.20 19.49
CA SER A 100 1.56 0.92 19.34
C SER A 100 0.13 0.42 19.20
N GLU A 101 -0.66 0.58 20.26
CA GLU A 101 -2.10 0.33 20.23
C GLU A 101 -2.80 1.18 19.17
N HIS A 102 -2.33 2.41 18.95
CA HIS A 102 -2.82 3.27 17.89
C HIS A 102 -2.67 2.62 16.50
N PHE A 103 -1.49 2.07 16.16
CA PHE A 103 -1.33 1.39 14.88
C PHE A 103 -2.04 0.03 14.82
N GLN A 104 -2.25 -0.64 15.95
CA GLN A 104 -3.13 -1.81 15.99
C GLN A 104 -4.56 -1.42 15.60
N GLU A 105 -5.11 -0.34 16.17
CA GLU A 105 -6.44 0.16 15.84
C GLU A 105 -6.57 0.52 14.35
N VAL A 106 -5.57 1.21 13.79
CA VAL A 106 -5.52 1.58 12.37
C VAL A 106 -5.65 0.35 11.47
N PHE A 107 -4.83 -0.67 11.70
CA PHE A 107 -4.87 -1.87 10.86
C PHE A 107 -6.04 -2.81 11.17
N CYS A 108 -6.61 -2.75 12.38
CA CYS A 108 -7.89 -3.36 12.68
C CYS A 108 -9.02 -2.76 11.83
N LYS A 109 -9.01 -1.44 11.62
CA LYS A 109 -10.03 -0.72 10.82
C LYS A 109 -9.85 -0.87 9.32
N LEU A 110 -8.62 -1.03 8.83
CA LEU A 110 -8.36 -1.21 7.41
C LEU A 110 -9.08 -2.45 6.85
N GLY A 111 -9.95 -2.24 5.86
CA GLY A 111 -10.81 -3.25 5.24
C GLY A 111 -12.14 -3.51 5.96
N GLN A 112 -12.50 -2.77 7.01
CA GLN A 112 -13.83 -2.90 7.64
C GLN A 112 -14.95 -2.24 6.80
N SER A 113 -14.59 -1.26 5.99
CA SER A 113 -15.43 -0.64 4.97
C SER A 113 -14.74 -0.79 3.61
N TRP A 114 -15.52 -0.79 2.53
CA TRP A 114 -14.99 -0.77 1.16
C TRP A 114 -14.36 0.58 0.82
N GLU A 115 -14.92 1.66 1.36
CA GLU A 115 -14.42 3.02 1.20
C GLU A 115 -13.34 3.34 2.24
N LEU A 116 -12.21 3.88 1.78
CA LEU A 116 -11.13 4.33 2.66
C LEU A 116 -11.42 5.76 3.16
N ALA A 117 -11.79 5.86 4.43
CA ALA A 117 -11.98 7.17 5.07
C ALA A 117 -10.68 7.98 5.15
N MET A 118 -10.75 9.28 4.86
CA MET A 118 -9.56 10.16 4.87
C MET A 118 -8.85 10.21 6.23
N ASP A 119 -9.58 10.11 7.35
CA ASP A 119 -8.96 10.07 8.67
C ASP A 119 -8.22 8.75 8.94
N LEU A 120 -8.68 7.64 8.35
CA LEU A 120 -7.91 6.39 8.38
C LEU A 120 -6.66 6.52 7.51
N PHE A 121 -6.78 7.15 6.34
CA PHE A 121 -5.65 7.42 5.46
C PHE A 121 -4.57 8.27 6.14
N LYS A 122 -4.91 9.37 6.81
CA LYS A 122 -3.96 10.20 7.59
C LYS A 122 -3.15 9.36 8.59
N LYS A 123 -3.80 8.41 9.27
CA LYS A 123 -3.12 7.51 10.23
C LYS A 123 -2.21 6.49 9.52
N LEU A 124 -2.59 6.03 8.33
CA LEU A 124 -1.73 5.20 7.48
C LEU A 124 -0.50 5.99 6.98
N GLN A 125 -0.65 7.30 6.69
CA GLN A 125 0.49 8.17 6.41
C GLN A 125 1.45 8.22 7.59
N ALA A 126 0.95 8.49 8.80
CA ALA A 126 1.75 8.51 10.03
C ALA A 126 2.50 7.18 10.26
N PHE A 127 1.83 6.04 10.04
CA PHE A 127 2.47 4.73 10.09
C PHE A 127 3.60 4.61 9.06
N THR A 128 3.36 5.04 7.82
CA THR A 128 4.34 4.97 6.73
C THR A 128 5.54 5.89 7.00
N CYS A 129 5.33 7.08 7.55
CA CYS A 129 6.40 7.97 8.02
C CYS A 129 7.31 7.25 9.04
N LYS A 130 6.74 6.61 10.06
CA LYS A 130 7.48 5.81 11.05
C LYS A 130 8.16 4.57 10.45
N LEU A 131 7.54 3.97 9.44
CA LEU A 131 8.08 2.82 8.72
C LEU A 131 9.37 3.19 7.96
N TYR A 132 9.50 4.42 7.45
CA TYR A 132 10.73 4.89 6.82
C TYR A 132 11.71 5.43 7.86
N THR A 133 11.27 6.34 8.72
CA THR A 133 12.12 7.05 9.70
C THR A 133 11.53 6.93 11.11
N ALA A 134 12.10 6.05 11.95
CA ALA A 134 11.51 5.73 13.25
C ALA A 134 11.40 6.93 14.21
N SER A 135 12.38 7.84 14.15
CA SER A 135 12.45 9.05 14.97
C SER A 135 11.66 10.24 14.40
N THR A 136 10.96 10.08 13.28
CA THR A 136 10.26 11.21 12.65
C THR A 136 9.15 11.75 13.53
N THR A 137 8.95 13.07 13.49
CA THR A 137 7.84 13.76 14.17
C THR A 137 6.72 14.15 13.20
N THR A 138 6.97 14.09 11.88
CA THR A 138 5.92 14.37 10.90
C THR A 138 5.03 13.16 10.67
N GLU A 139 3.75 13.43 10.48
CA GLU A 139 2.73 12.46 10.06
C GLU A 139 2.35 12.61 8.59
N ASP A 140 2.82 13.69 7.94
CA ASP A 140 2.64 13.95 6.51
C ASP A 140 3.75 13.28 5.69
N ILE A 141 3.36 12.45 4.72
CA ILE A 141 4.29 11.61 3.97
C ILE A 141 5.15 12.41 2.98
N ASN A 142 4.62 13.49 2.39
CA ASN A 142 5.37 14.35 1.49
C ASN A 142 6.47 15.11 2.24
N THR A 143 6.16 15.61 3.44
CA THR A 143 7.12 16.21 4.37
C THR A 143 8.17 15.18 4.77
N ALA A 144 7.78 13.95 5.13
CA ALA A 144 8.73 12.88 5.46
C ALA A 144 9.65 12.55 4.28
N ARG A 145 9.10 12.50 3.06
CA ARG A 145 9.83 12.26 1.81
C ARG A 145 10.86 13.36 1.57
N HIS A 146 10.46 14.62 1.67
CA HIS A 146 11.35 15.78 1.52
C HIS A 146 12.44 15.83 2.60
N GLN A 147 12.09 15.64 3.87
CA GLN A 147 13.05 15.61 4.97
C GLN A 147 14.09 14.50 4.79
N LEU A 148 13.66 13.31 4.36
CA LEU A 148 14.58 12.20 4.14
C LEU A 148 15.52 12.48 2.96
N PHE A 149 15.00 13.05 1.87
CA PHE A 149 15.79 13.47 0.72
C PHE A 149 16.88 14.49 1.11
N CYS A 150 16.50 15.54 1.85
CA CYS A 150 17.42 16.56 2.34
C CYS A 150 18.47 16.00 3.29
N THR A 151 18.07 15.13 4.23
CA THR A 151 18.99 14.50 5.20
C THR A 151 20.06 13.66 4.49
N GLN A 152 19.69 13.04 3.37
CA GLN A 152 20.59 12.22 2.56
C GLN A 152 21.18 12.99 1.37
N ARG A 153 21.10 14.33 1.37
CA ARG A 153 21.70 15.21 0.36
C ARG A 153 21.32 14.87 -1.09
N GLY A 154 20.15 14.29 -1.29
CA GLY A 154 19.68 13.85 -2.60
C GLY A 154 20.41 12.64 -3.20
N GLU A 155 21.24 11.94 -2.42
CA GLU A 155 21.96 10.74 -2.87
C GLU A 155 21.12 9.46 -2.81
N LEU A 156 19.83 9.56 -2.44
CA LEU A 156 18.92 8.43 -2.40
C LEU A 156 18.31 8.14 -3.76
N GLU A 157 18.22 6.85 -4.07
CA GLU A 157 17.37 6.36 -5.14
C GLU A 157 15.89 6.60 -4.79
N SER A 158 15.06 6.86 -5.80
CA SER A 158 13.63 7.15 -5.59
C SER A 158 12.89 6.04 -4.83
N SER A 159 13.33 4.78 -5.01
CA SER A 159 12.78 3.62 -4.30
C SER A 159 13.07 3.59 -2.79
N GLN A 160 14.11 4.30 -2.33
CA GLN A 160 14.48 4.38 -0.92
C GLN A 160 13.68 5.45 -0.16
N LEU A 161 13.06 6.37 -0.90
CA LEU A 161 12.17 7.40 -0.38
C LEU A 161 10.78 6.83 -0.09
N PRO A 162 10.03 7.37 0.91
CA PRO A 162 8.61 7.09 1.06
C PRO A 162 7.86 7.50 -0.21
N PRO A 163 6.80 6.80 -0.63
CA PRO A 163 5.98 7.22 -1.78
C PRO A 163 5.43 8.64 -1.55
N CYS A 164 5.11 9.36 -2.64
CA CYS A 164 4.32 10.59 -2.49
C CYS A 164 2.93 10.25 -1.95
N GLU A 165 2.25 11.25 -1.39
CA GLU A 165 0.92 11.08 -0.79
C GLU A 165 -0.08 10.42 -1.74
N ASP A 166 -0.13 10.86 -2.98
CA ASP A 166 -1.09 10.35 -3.96
C ASP A 166 -0.82 8.88 -4.33
N CYS A 167 0.45 8.50 -4.53
CA CYS A 167 0.85 7.09 -4.68
C CYS A 167 0.47 6.27 -3.45
N LEU A 168 0.68 6.83 -2.25
CA LEU A 168 0.35 6.16 -1.00
C LEU A 168 -1.16 5.98 -0.84
N PHE A 169 -1.95 6.96 -1.25
CA PHE A 169 -3.41 6.91 -1.21
C PHE A 169 -3.93 5.80 -2.11
N MET A 170 -3.45 5.72 -3.35
CA MET A 170 -3.79 4.65 -4.28
C MET A 170 -3.45 3.27 -3.72
N HIS A 171 -2.25 3.13 -3.15
CA HIS A 171 -1.84 1.90 -2.49
C HIS A 171 -2.73 1.56 -1.28
N ALA A 172 -3.07 2.56 -0.46
CA ALA A 172 -3.94 2.39 0.69
C ALA A 172 -5.35 1.95 0.32
N MET A 173 -5.92 2.48 -0.78
CA MET A 173 -7.23 2.04 -1.29
C MET A 173 -7.20 0.57 -1.69
N ARG A 174 -6.17 0.16 -2.44
CA ARG A 174 -6.02 -1.24 -2.85
C ARG A 174 -5.81 -2.17 -1.64
N ALA A 175 -5.01 -1.74 -0.67
CA ALA A 175 -4.80 -2.46 0.59
C ALA A 175 -6.10 -2.57 1.41
N ASN A 176 -6.90 -1.51 1.45
CA ASN A 176 -8.21 -1.52 2.10
C ASN A 176 -9.13 -2.55 1.45
N TYR A 177 -9.22 -2.55 0.13
CA TYR A 177 -10.03 -3.51 -0.62
C TYR A 177 -9.57 -4.95 -0.37
N GLN A 178 -8.27 -5.23 -0.47
CA GLN A 178 -7.71 -6.56 -0.23
C GLN A 178 -7.95 -7.04 1.21
N ALA A 179 -7.79 -6.16 2.20
CA ALA A 179 -8.13 -6.45 3.58
C ALA A 179 -9.63 -6.73 3.75
N GLY A 180 -10.50 -6.01 3.04
CA GLY A 180 -11.95 -6.25 3.03
C GLY A 180 -12.33 -7.64 2.53
N ILE A 181 -11.71 -8.09 1.42
CA ILE A 181 -11.86 -9.47 0.93
C ILE A 181 -11.48 -10.48 2.01
N TRP A 182 -10.35 -10.27 2.68
CA TRP A 182 -9.88 -11.17 3.73
C TRP A 182 -10.76 -11.13 4.98
N ARG A 183 -11.28 -9.97 5.37
CA ARG A 183 -12.20 -9.83 6.51
C ARG A 183 -13.54 -10.51 6.27
N ALA A 184 -13.94 -10.68 5.01
CA ALA A 184 -15.14 -11.40 4.64
C ALA A 184 -14.98 -12.93 4.61
N ASN A 185 -13.86 -13.50 5.10
CA ASN A 185 -13.57 -14.95 5.00
C ASN A 185 -14.59 -15.90 5.66
N LEU A 186 -15.37 -15.40 6.62
CA LEU A 186 -16.44 -16.14 7.30
C LEU A 186 -17.80 -15.99 6.62
N GLN A 187 -17.90 -15.21 5.54
CA GLN A 187 -19.13 -15.05 4.78
C GLN A 187 -19.14 -16.05 3.61
N GLN A 188 -20.21 -16.81 3.48
CA GLN A 188 -20.37 -17.76 2.37
C GLN A 188 -20.50 -17.04 1.02
N HIS A 189 -21.22 -15.92 1.00
CA HIS A 189 -21.47 -15.11 -0.19
C HIS A 189 -21.25 -13.63 0.13
N PRO A 190 -19.99 -13.18 0.25
CA PRO A 190 -19.71 -11.79 0.56
C PRO A 190 -20.12 -10.88 -0.61
N HIS A 191 -20.77 -9.76 -0.29
CA HIS A 191 -21.02 -8.72 -1.28
C HIS A 191 -19.74 -7.92 -1.49
N VAL A 192 -19.06 -8.19 -2.60
CA VAL A 192 -17.77 -7.57 -2.96
C VAL A 192 -17.99 -6.57 -4.11
N PRO A 193 -17.69 -5.28 -3.92
CA PRO A 193 -17.83 -4.29 -4.98
C PRO A 193 -16.76 -4.45 -6.08
N SER A 194 -16.95 -3.75 -7.19
CA SER A 194 -15.95 -3.67 -8.26
C SER A 194 -14.61 -3.18 -7.72
N LYS A 195 -13.51 -3.70 -8.29
CA LYS A 195 -12.15 -3.21 -8.01
C LYS A 195 -11.89 -1.81 -8.60
N VAL A 196 -12.65 -1.44 -9.64
CA VAL A 196 -12.57 -0.11 -10.23
C VAL A 196 -12.84 0.94 -9.14
N GLU A 197 -12.12 2.06 -9.17
CA GLU A 197 -12.15 3.14 -8.17
C GLU A 197 -11.53 2.79 -6.81
N HIS A 198 -11.14 1.53 -6.56
CA HIS A 198 -10.42 1.13 -5.35
C HIS A 198 -8.90 1.09 -5.58
N GLY A 199 -8.39 2.00 -6.42
CA GLY A 199 -6.98 2.07 -6.85
C GLY A 199 -6.64 1.18 -8.05
N TRP A 200 -7.67 0.73 -8.78
CA TRP A 200 -7.57 0.14 -10.11
C TRP A 200 -8.48 0.88 -11.10
N ALA A 201 -8.09 0.84 -12.37
CA ALA A 201 -8.86 1.37 -13.50
C ALA A 201 -8.97 0.32 -14.62
N ARG A 202 -9.78 0.61 -15.64
CA ARG A 202 -9.77 -0.17 -16.88
C ARG A 202 -8.94 0.56 -17.93
N ASN A 203 -8.07 -0.16 -18.64
CA ASN A 203 -7.40 0.38 -19.82
C ASN A 203 -8.35 0.37 -21.03
N ASP A 204 -7.86 0.86 -22.17
CA ASP A 204 -8.62 0.93 -23.43
C ASP A 204 -9.12 -0.44 -23.92
N ASP A 205 -8.40 -1.52 -23.57
CA ASP A 205 -8.78 -2.91 -23.86
C ASP A 205 -9.79 -3.49 -22.85
N GLY A 206 -10.26 -2.68 -21.90
CA GLY A 206 -11.18 -3.08 -20.83
C GLY A 206 -10.55 -3.94 -19.73
N GLN A 207 -9.23 -4.15 -19.75
CA GLN A 207 -8.48 -4.92 -18.76
C GLN A 207 -8.22 -4.09 -17.50
N LEU A 208 -8.20 -4.77 -16.35
CA LEU A 208 -7.93 -4.12 -15.08
C LEU A 208 -6.44 -3.78 -14.96
N THR A 209 -6.11 -2.51 -14.72
CA THR A 209 -4.76 -2.02 -14.48
C THR A 209 -4.68 -1.29 -13.15
N VAL A 210 -3.48 -1.25 -12.57
CA VAL A 210 -3.24 -0.51 -11.33
C VAL A 210 -3.22 0.98 -11.64
N GLU A 211 -4.04 1.74 -10.92
CA GLU A 211 -3.96 3.19 -10.90
C GLU A 211 -2.86 3.57 -9.88
N TRP A 212 -1.67 3.91 -10.37
CA TRP A 212 -0.52 4.17 -9.49
C TRP A 212 -0.64 5.51 -8.77
N MET A 213 -1.19 6.50 -9.47
CA MET A 213 -1.31 7.89 -9.03
C MET A 213 -2.25 8.64 -9.97
N ARG A 214 -2.86 9.71 -9.48
CA ARG A 214 -3.64 10.71 -10.23
C ARG A 214 -2.90 12.04 -10.38
N GLY A 215 -2.05 12.39 -9.41
CA GLY A 215 -1.27 13.63 -9.41
C GLY A 215 0.14 13.47 -9.98
N SER A 216 0.93 14.53 -9.88
CA SER A 216 2.34 14.53 -10.28
C SER A 216 3.27 13.84 -9.25
N PRO A 217 4.36 13.18 -9.68
CA PRO A 217 5.23 12.41 -8.78
C PRO A 217 6.15 13.27 -7.90
N ALA A 218 6.29 14.54 -8.25
CA ALA A 218 7.03 15.55 -7.49
C ALA A 218 6.42 16.93 -7.78
N PRO A 219 6.75 17.96 -6.96
CA PRO A 219 6.39 19.34 -7.28
C PRO A 219 6.92 19.77 -8.65
N GLU A 220 6.17 20.63 -9.33
CA GLU A 220 6.50 21.08 -10.69
C GLU A 220 7.90 21.69 -10.79
N ALA A 221 8.30 22.51 -9.80
CA ALA A 221 9.64 23.09 -9.75
C ALA A 221 10.77 22.04 -9.73
N VAL A 222 10.51 20.83 -9.21
CA VAL A 222 11.47 19.71 -9.23
C VAL A 222 11.43 18.98 -10.57
N LEU A 223 10.24 18.80 -11.15
CA LEU A 223 10.09 18.17 -12.46
C LEU A 223 10.76 18.98 -13.57
N GLN A 224 10.71 20.31 -13.49
CA GLN A 224 11.43 21.21 -14.39
C GLN A 224 12.96 21.05 -14.32
N LEU A 225 13.49 20.46 -13.25
CA LEU A 225 14.93 20.20 -13.09
C LEU A 225 15.40 18.88 -13.72
N LEU A 226 14.49 18.06 -14.26
CA LEU A 226 14.83 16.77 -14.85
C LEU A 226 15.67 16.94 -16.11
N SER A 227 16.75 16.19 -16.22
CA SER A 227 17.60 16.18 -17.41
C SER A 227 17.90 14.74 -17.84
N CYS A 228 18.01 14.52 -19.15
CA CYS A 228 18.54 13.30 -19.72
C CYS A 228 19.87 13.58 -20.43
N ASN A 229 20.72 12.55 -20.47
CA ASN A 229 22.03 12.58 -21.13
C ASN A 229 21.98 12.10 -22.60
N CYS A 230 20.78 12.06 -23.19
CA CYS A 230 20.61 11.69 -24.59
C CYS A 230 21.47 12.58 -25.48
N SER A 231 22.22 11.97 -26.40
CA SER A 231 23.21 12.69 -27.21
C SER A 231 22.80 12.90 -28.67
N ARG A 232 21.76 12.21 -29.17
CA ARG A 232 21.29 12.37 -30.55
C ARG A 232 19.77 12.50 -30.67
N ARG A 233 19.02 11.65 -29.99
CA ARG A 233 17.55 11.66 -29.97
C ARG A 233 17.06 11.05 -28.65
N CYS A 234 15.99 11.63 -28.09
CA CYS A 234 15.25 10.99 -27.00
C CYS A 234 14.30 9.96 -27.60
N LYS A 235 14.55 8.68 -27.30
CA LYS A 235 13.68 7.56 -27.69
C LYS A 235 13.76 6.49 -26.60
N LEU A 236 12.74 5.64 -26.52
CA LEU A 236 12.80 4.43 -25.69
C LEU A 236 13.72 3.38 -26.35
N PRO A 237 14.46 2.59 -25.57
CA PRO A 237 14.58 2.65 -24.11
C PRO A 237 15.69 3.58 -23.60
N GLU A 238 16.44 4.26 -24.48
CA GLU A 238 17.67 4.97 -24.08
C GLU A 238 17.44 6.28 -23.32
N CYS A 239 16.28 6.92 -23.49
CA CYS A 239 15.95 8.15 -22.79
C CYS A 239 15.39 7.87 -21.39
N GLN A 240 16.12 8.29 -20.36
CA GLN A 240 15.71 8.13 -18.96
C GLN A 240 14.37 8.82 -18.67
N CYS A 241 14.14 10.05 -19.13
CA CYS A 241 12.86 10.75 -18.96
C CYS A 241 11.70 9.91 -19.53
N MET A 242 11.81 9.45 -20.78
CA MET A 242 10.77 8.62 -21.40
C MET A 242 10.59 7.27 -20.70
N SER A 243 11.69 6.64 -20.28
CA SER A 243 11.62 5.36 -19.55
C SER A 243 10.91 5.49 -18.20
N SER A 244 10.95 6.68 -17.61
CA SER A 244 10.21 7.04 -16.40
C SER A 244 8.81 7.57 -16.69
N GLY A 245 8.36 7.59 -17.96
CA GLY A 245 7.06 8.13 -18.36
C GLY A 245 6.96 9.67 -18.30
N LEU A 246 8.10 10.37 -18.26
CA LEU A 246 8.17 11.82 -18.09
C LEU A 246 8.59 12.52 -19.38
N LYS A 247 8.13 13.78 -19.53
CA LYS A 247 8.57 14.69 -20.59
C LYS A 247 9.99 15.19 -20.33
N CYS A 248 10.74 15.46 -21.39
CA CYS A 248 12.04 16.11 -21.31
C CYS A 248 11.87 17.60 -21.01
N THR A 249 12.82 18.19 -20.28
CA THR A 249 12.84 19.63 -19.99
C THR A 249 13.95 20.34 -20.78
N ASN A 250 14.02 21.66 -20.64
CA ASN A 250 15.09 22.48 -21.22
C ASN A 250 16.48 22.19 -20.64
N LEU A 251 16.58 21.48 -19.51
CA LEU A 251 17.86 21.05 -18.93
C LEU A 251 18.41 19.77 -19.56
N CYS A 252 17.62 19.08 -20.39
CA CYS A 252 18.12 17.91 -21.12
C CYS A 252 19.24 18.30 -22.10
N LYS A 253 20.22 17.42 -22.29
CA LYS A 253 21.41 17.69 -23.12
C LYS A 253 21.10 18.10 -24.56
N LEU A 254 20.00 17.59 -25.13
CA LEU A 254 19.57 17.96 -26.48
C LEU A 254 18.95 19.36 -26.56
N GLN A 255 18.51 19.93 -25.43
CA GLN A 255 17.77 21.20 -25.26
C GLN A 255 16.44 21.31 -26.02
N THR A 256 16.29 20.59 -27.13
CA THR A 256 15.07 20.44 -27.92
C THR A 256 14.92 18.97 -28.31
N CYS A 257 13.74 18.38 -28.09
CA CYS A 257 13.44 17.03 -28.56
C CYS A 257 11.92 16.77 -28.59
N ASP A 258 11.51 15.75 -29.35
CA ASP A 258 10.10 15.37 -29.54
C ASP A 258 9.38 14.96 -28.24
N ASN A 259 10.12 14.70 -27.15
CA ASN A 259 9.56 14.36 -25.84
C ASN A 259 9.38 15.58 -24.91
N GLN A 260 9.56 16.81 -25.40
CA GLN A 260 9.25 18.01 -24.62
C GLN A 260 7.73 18.25 -24.55
N PRO A 261 7.22 18.94 -23.50
CA PRO A 261 5.82 19.35 -23.44
C PRO A 261 5.51 20.34 -24.58
N GLN A 262 4.35 20.19 -25.22
CA GLN A 262 3.87 21.13 -26.24
C GLN A 262 3.12 22.29 -25.56
N GLU A 263 2.98 23.45 -26.22
CA GLU A 263 2.31 24.64 -25.61
C GLU A 263 0.88 24.34 -25.13
N GLU A 264 0.18 23.39 -25.76
CA GLU A 264 -1.15 22.92 -25.36
C GLU A 264 -1.14 22.14 -24.03
N ASP A 265 -0.04 21.43 -23.73
CA ASP A 265 0.13 20.68 -22.46
C ASP A 265 0.28 21.63 -21.25
N LEU A 266 0.82 22.84 -21.46
CA LEU A 266 0.96 23.86 -20.40
C LEU A 266 -0.36 24.60 -20.11
N GLY A 267 -1.28 24.67 -21.07
CA GLY A 267 -2.55 25.38 -20.93
C GLY A 267 -3.56 24.70 -20.00
N MET A 268 -3.51 23.37 -19.87
CA MET A 268 -4.37 22.62 -18.94
C MET A 268 -3.93 22.74 -17.47
N MET A 269 -2.65 23.07 -17.20
CA MET A 269 -2.13 23.17 -15.83
C MET A 269 -2.46 24.49 -15.12
N ILE A 270 -2.76 25.55 -15.88
CA ILE A 270 -2.99 26.89 -15.30
C ILE A 270 -4.43 27.04 -14.80
N THR A 271 -5.39 26.26 -15.33
CA THR A 271 -6.81 26.41 -14.99
C THR A 271 -7.22 25.76 -13.66
N GLU A 272 -6.43 24.84 -13.09
CA GLU A 272 -6.76 24.17 -11.81
C GLU A 272 -6.24 24.90 -10.57
N ALA A 273 -5.34 25.88 -10.71
CA ALA A 273 -4.66 26.52 -9.58
C ALA A 273 -5.27 27.87 -9.12
N ASP A 274 -6.12 28.52 -9.92
CA ASP A 274 -6.59 29.89 -9.65
C ASP A 274 -8.13 30.02 -9.56
N LEU A 275 -8.78 29.22 -8.71
CA LEU A 275 -10.17 29.46 -8.29
C LEU A 275 -10.37 29.43 -6.77
N THR A 276 -9.49 30.09 -6.02
CA THR A 276 -9.86 30.63 -4.69
C THR A 276 -9.06 31.91 -4.41
N ASP A 277 -9.48 33.02 -4.98
CA ASP A 277 -9.63 34.31 -4.28
C ASP A 277 -9.90 35.43 -5.29
N SER A 278 -11.13 35.91 -5.32
CA SER A 278 -11.45 37.34 -5.30
C SER A 278 -12.95 37.56 -5.47
N GLU A 279 -13.39 38.70 -4.92
CA GLU A 279 -14.71 39.34 -5.00
C GLU A 279 -15.70 39.00 -3.87
N THR A 280 -16.18 39.93 -3.04
CA THR A 280 -15.80 41.33 -2.77
C THR A 280 -16.55 41.74 -1.49
N LYS A 281 -15.99 42.72 -0.77
CA LYS A 281 -16.73 43.57 0.16
C LYS A 281 -17.92 44.23 -0.54
N ASP A 282 -19.09 44.17 0.09
CA ASP A 282 -19.84 45.34 0.54
C ASP A 282 -20.69 44.95 1.76
#